data_AF-A0A8S3HWJ2-F1
#
_entry.id   AF-A0A8S3HWJ2-F1
#
_cell.length_a   1.000
_cell.length_b   1.000
_cell.length_c   1.000
_cell.angle_alpha   90.00
_cell.angle_beta   90.00
_cell.angle_gamma   90.00
#
_symmetry.space_group_name_H-M   'P 1'
#
loop_
_entity.id
_entity.type
_entity.pdbx_description
1 polymer ?
#
loop_
_entity_poly.entity_id
_entity_poly.type
_entity_poly.pdbx_seq_one_letter_code
_entity_poly.pdbx_strand_id
1 'polypeptide(L)'
;VGQRLFEYISVTLHSPNDLGRIMQEAKRLVSTHQSHIHNHNHAHDKTSLNAITSLLLHSYYNPYKDTRNSKIKEIHQMNLLKHIEDLYTNFDHENTDIVAALESAFVKLDRDICAEAIPVETQHVDEDLLQICTAGSCACVALVKDDDLYIANCGDARAILGKLKLAYGRDLNFFGKRKKN
;
A
#
# COMPACT_ATOMS: atom_id res chain seq x y z
N VAL A 1 2.84 1.63 10.06
CA VAL A 1 2.75 0.38 9.28
C VAL A 1 1.36 0.19 8.66
N GLY A 2 0.27 0.12 9.43
CA GLY A 2 -1.08 -0.20 8.92
C GLY A 2 -1.56 0.62 7.71
N GLN A 3 -1.43 1.95 7.72
CA GLN A 3 -1.81 2.77 6.56
C GLN A 3 -1.00 2.42 5.30
N ARG A 4 0.32 2.24 5.45
CA ARG A 4 1.22 1.91 4.34
C ARG A 4 0.79 0.59 3.69
N LEU A 5 0.36 -0.40 4.48
CA LEU A 5 -0.08 -1.70 3.97
C LEU A 5 -1.30 -1.59 3.05
N PHE A 6 -2.29 -0.76 3.39
CA PHE A 6 -3.44 -0.54 2.52
C PHE A 6 -3.06 0.06 1.18
N GLU A 7 -2.08 0.95 1.14
CA GLU A 7 -1.62 1.59 -0.10
C GLU A 7 -0.92 0.57 -1.02
N TYR A 8 -0.07 -0.31 -0.47
CA TYR A 8 0.56 -1.39 -1.22
C TYR A 8 -0.47 -2.40 -1.74
N ILE A 9 -1.43 -2.82 -0.91
CA ILE A 9 -2.52 -3.71 -1.33
C ILE A 9 -3.33 -3.08 -2.45
N SER A 10 -3.68 -1.79 -2.31
CA SER A 10 -4.46 -1.07 -3.31
C SER A 10 -3.73 -1.06 -4.64
N VAL A 11 -2.46 -0.64 -4.68
CA VAL A 11 -1.66 -0.60 -5.90
C VAL A 11 -1.54 -1.98 -6.55
N THR A 12 -1.28 -3.04 -5.79
CA THR A 12 -1.12 -4.39 -6.33
C THR A 12 -2.43 -4.95 -6.93
N LEU A 13 -3.60 -4.49 -6.46
CA LEU A 13 -4.91 -4.95 -6.94
C LEU A 13 -5.47 -4.15 -8.13
N HIS A 14 -4.83 -3.05 -8.56
CA HIS A 14 -5.29 -2.28 -9.70
C HIS A 14 -5.05 -3.00 -11.03
N SER A 15 -5.89 -2.71 -12.03
CA SER A 15 -5.70 -3.25 -13.37
C SER A 15 -4.48 -2.64 -14.06
N PRO A 16 -3.86 -3.34 -15.04
CA PRO A 16 -2.72 -2.79 -15.80
C PRO A 16 -3.01 -1.45 -16.47
N ASN A 17 -4.24 -1.26 -16.95
CA ASN A 17 -4.70 -0.01 -17.57
C ASN A 17 -4.72 1.15 -16.56
N ASP A 18 -5.14 0.87 -15.33
CA ASP A 18 -5.17 1.87 -14.27
C ASP A 18 -3.75 2.17 -13.77
N LEU A 19 -2.89 1.16 -13.65
CA LEU A 19 -1.47 1.36 -13.33
C LEU A 19 -0.77 2.24 -14.36
N GLY A 20 -1.05 2.05 -15.66
CA GLY A 20 -0.49 2.90 -16.72
C GLY A 20 -0.86 4.37 -16.56
N ARG A 21 -2.12 4.66 -16.21
CA ARG A 21 -2.59 6.03 -15.92
C ARG A 21 -1.93 6.60 -14.67
N ILE A 22 -1.85 5.79 -13.60
CA ILE A 22 -1.21 6.18 -12.33
C ILE A 22 0.27 6.49 -12.55
N MET A 23 0.99 5.64 -13.31
CA MET A 23 2.41 5.80 -13.60
C MET A 23 2.68 7.04 -14.48
N GLN A 24 1.87 7.26 -15.52
CA GLN A 24 2.02 8.44 -16.39
C GLN A 24 1.83 9.74 -15.61
N GLU A 25 0.81 9.80 -14.75
CA GLU A 25 0.57 10.98 -13.92
C GLU A 25 1.68 11.15 -12.85
N ALA A 26 2.17 10.05 -12.28
CA ALA A 26 3.32 10.09 -11.38
C ALA A 26 4.59 10.63 -12.06
N LYS A 27 4.93 10.14 -13.26
CA LYS A 27 6.09 10.59 -14.04
C LYS A 27 5.98 12.06 -14.45
N ARG A 28 4.78 12.52 -14.85
CA ARG A 28 4.51 13.93 -15.18
C ARG A 28 4.85 14.85 -14.01
N LEU A 29 4.46 14.48 -12.80
CA LEU A 29 4.64 15.31 -11.62
C LEU A 29 6.08 15.31 -11.10
N VAL A 30 6.78 14.17 -11.16
CA VAL A 30 8.22 14.12 -10.87
C VAL A 30 9.03 14.95 -11.88
N SER A 31 8.68 14.90 -13.17
CA SER A 31 9.35 15.69 -14.22
C SER A 31 9.13 17.20 -14.06
N THR A 32 7.95 17.63 -13.60
CA THR A 32 7.66 19.04 -13.29
C THR A 32 8.56 19.56 -12.15
N HIS A 33 8.97 18.67 -11.25
CA HIS A 33 9.85 18.96 -10.13
C HIS A 33 11.31 19.19 -10.58
N GLN A 34 11.83 18.43 -11.55
CA GLN A 34 13.22 18.57 -12.02
C GLN A 34 13.50 19.89 -12.76
N SER A 35 12.51 20.47 -13.45
CA SER A 35 12.63 21.78 -14.11
C SER A 35 12.76 22.98 -13.14
N HIS A 36 12.47 22.80 -11.85
CA HIS A 36 12.57 23.86 -10.84
C HIS A 36 13.82 23.78 -9.93
N ILE A 37 14.66 22.75 -10.08
CA ILE A 37 15.81 22.50 -9.19
C ILE A 37 17.05 23.38 -9.52
N HIS A 38 17.04 24.15 -10.62
CA HIS A 38 18.15 25.03 -10.96
C HIS A 38 18.09 26.45 -10.35
N ASN A 39 17.20 26.73 -9.38
CA ASN A 39 17.26 27.99 -8.65
C ASN A 39 16.83 27.86 -7.17
N HIS A 40 17.85 27.89 -6.32
CA HIS A 40 17.93 28.37 -4.93
C HIS A 40 16.76 28.21 -3.93
N ASN A 41 17.16 27.67 -2.78
CA ASN A 41 16.71 27.95 -1.40
C ASN A 41 15.32 27.50 -0.95
N HIS A 42 15.36 26.57 0.00
CA HIS A 42 14.58 26.51 1.24
C HIS A 42 13.16 27.11 1.22
N ALA A 43 12.21 26.19 1.39
CA ALA A 43 10.86 26.42 1.93
C ALA A 43 9.79 26.99 0.98
N HIS A 44 9.45 26.32 -0.13
CA HIS A 44 8.08 26.41 -0.67
C HIS A 44 7.62 25.38 -1.73
N ASP A 45 7.93 24.08 -1.63
CA ASP A 45 7.32 23.12 -2.58
C ASP A 45 6.84 21.81 -1.93
N LYS A 46 5.88 21.96 -1.00
CA LYS A 46 5.12 20.84 -0.41
C LYS A 46 3.80 20.56 -1.14
N THR A 47 3.49 21.30 -2.21
CA THR A 47 2.16 21.31 -2.85
C THR A 47 2.03 20.28 -3.97
N SER A 48 3.14 19.89 -4.60
CA SER A 48 3.12 19.05 -5.81
C SER A 48 3.13 17.54 -5.55
N LEU A 49 3.80 17.07 -4.47
CA LEU A 49 3.67 15.69 -3.99
C LEU A 49 2.27 15.36 -3.43
N ASN A 50 1.47 16.40 -3.12
CA ASN A 50 0.12 16.24 -2.61
C ASN A 50 -0.90 15.82 -3.69
N ALA A 51 -0.60 15.91 -5.00
CA ALA A 51 -1.61 15.61 -6.04
C ALA A 51 -1.77 14.11 -6.34
N ILE A 52 -0.66 13.36 -6.49
CA ILE A 52 -0.66 11.89 -6.66
C ILE A 52 -1.21 11.24 -5.38
N THR A 53 -0.71 11.74 -4.25
CA THR A 53 -1.24 11.44 -2.93
C THR A 53 -2.73 11.76 -2.91
N SER A 54 -3.19 12.95 -3.25
CA SER A 54 -4.62 13.30 -3.23
C SER A 54 -5.49 12.38 -4.09
N LEU A 55 -5.05 11.91 -5.26
CA LEU A 55 -5.87 11.02 -6.10
C LEU A 55 -5.97 9.60 -5.55
N LEU A 56 -4.89 9.04 -5.01
CA LEU A 56 -4.86 7.68 -4.43
C LEU A 56 -5.32 7.65 -2.96
N LEU A 57 -5.20 8.77 -2.24
CA LEU A 57 -5.49 8.91 -0.81
C LEU A 57 -6.89 9.49 -0.56
N HIS A 58 -7.50 10.36 -1.40
CA HIS A 58 -8.85 10.92 -1.09
C HIS A 58 -9.97 9.86 -1.01
N SER A 59 -9.84 8.72 -1.67
CA SER A 59 -10.85 7.64 -1.59
C SER A 59 -10.68 6.77 -0.34
N TYR A 60 -9.51 6.75 0.30
CA TYR A 60 -9.18 5.82 1.40
C TYR A 60 -8.67 6.48 2.68
N TYR A 61 -8.46 7.80 2.70
CA TYR A 61 -7.77 8.49 3.78
C TYR A 61 -8.68 9.33 4.67
N ASN A 62 -8.39 9.29 5.96
CA ASN A 62 -8.85 10.27 6.93
C ASN A 62 -7.74 11.33 7.14
N PRO A 63 -7.82 12.51 6.51
CA PRO A 63 -6.79 13.54 6.55
C PRO A 63 -6.57 14.21 7.91
N TYR A 64 -7.39 13.89 8.92
CA TYR A 64 -7.34 14.56 10.23
C TYR A 64 -6.32 13.97 11.22
N LYS A 65 -5.52 12.95 10.88
CA LYS A 65 -4.69 12.22 11.86
C LYS A 65 -3.29 11.76 11.45
N ASP A 66 -2.71 12.23 10.35
CA ASP A 66 -1.38 11.77 9.96
C ASP A 66 -0.25 12.62 10.57
N THR A 67 0.11 12.22 11.79
CA THR A 67 1.17 12.81 12.61
C THR A 67 2.58 12.35 12.22
N ARG A 68 2.77 11.62 11.11
CA ARG A 68 4.09 11.11 10.72
C ARG A 68 5.06 12.24 10.32
N ASN A 69 6.34 12.06 10.65
CA ASN A 69 7.46 12.90 10.21
C ASN A 69 7.44 13.05 8.68
N SER A 70 7.63 14.27 8.17
CA SER A 70 7.61 14.56 6.72
C SER A 70 8.62 13.73 5.94
N LYS A 71 9.78 13.42 6.54
CA LYS A 71 10.81 12.57 5.93
C LYS A 71 10.31 11.15 5.67
N ILE A 72 9.65 10.53 6.67
CA ILE A 72 9.11 9.15 6.56
C ILE A 72 8.02 9.09 5.49
N LYS A 73 7.21 10.16 5.36
CA LYS A 73 6.20 10.25 4.31
C LYS A 73 6.82 10.24 2.92
N GLU A 74 7.84 11.05 2.69
CA GLU A 74 8.54 11.17 1.42
C GLU A 74 9.22 9.85 1.01
N ILE A 75 9.92 9.20 1.95
CA ILE A 75 10.54 7.89 1.73
C ILE A 75 9.50 6.84 1.33
N HIS A 76 8.39 6.76 2.07
CA HIS A 76 7.32 5.83 1.77
C HIS A 76 6.68 6.10 0.39
N GLN A 77 6.49 7.38 0.03
CA GLN A 77 5.98 7.77 -1.30
C GLN A 77 6.93 7.31 -2.41
N MET A 78 8.25 7.49 -2.24
CA MET A 78 9.24 7.04 -3.21
C MET A 78 9.23 5.51 -3.38
N ASN A 79 9.11 4.76 -2.28
CA ASN A 79 9.00 3.30 -2.34
C ASN A 79 7.70 2.82 -2.99
N LEU A 80 6.57 3.49 -2.72
CA LEU A 80 5.30 3.19 -3.37
C LEU A 80 5.34 3.47 -4.88
N LEU A 81 5.98 4.56 -5.30
CA LEU A 81 6.18 4.87 -6.71
C LEU A 81 7.04 3.82 -7.41
N LYS A 82 8.13 3.39 -6.77
CA LYS A 82 8.96 2.30 -7.27
C LYS A 82 8.17 1.01 -7.42
N HIS A 83 7.32 0.68 -6.43
CA HIS A 83 6.45 -0.50 -6.49
C HIS A 83 5.45 -0.43 -7.66
N ILE A 84 4.85 0.73 -7.91
CA ILE A 84 3.98 0.94 -9.08
C ILE A 84 4.74 0.68 -10.39
N GLU A 85 5.96 1.19 -10.50
CA GLU A 85 6.81 1.01 -11.69
C GLU A 85 7.24 -0.46 -11.87
N ASP A 86 7.63 -1.13 -10.78
CA ASP A 86 7.99 -2.55 -10.77
C ASP A 86 6.81 -3.42 -11.22
N LEU A 87 5.60 -3.14 -10.71
CA LEU A 87 4.40 -3.83 -11.14
C LEU A 87 4.11 -3.57 -12.61
N TYR A 88 4.08 -2.31 -13.04
CA TYR A 88 3.79 -1.96 -14.44
C TYR A 88 4.74 -2.64 -15.42
N THR A 89 6.02 -2.75 -15.07
CA THR A 89 7.06 -3.35 -15.92
C THR A 89 6.97 -4.87 -15.98
N ASN A 90 6.59 -5.52 -14.87
CA ASN A 90 6.58 -6.98 -14.73
C ASN A 90 5.18 -7.60 -14.80
N PHE A 91 4.16 -6.84 -15.20
CA PHE A 91 2.77 -7.28 -15.15
C PHE A 91 2.51 -8.38 -16.20
N ASP A 92 2.00 -9.53 -15.74
CA ASP A 92 1.41 -10.54 -16.61
C ASP A 92 -0.05 -10.15 -16.90
N HIS A 93 -0.42 -10.04 -18.18
CA HIS A 93 -1.61 -9.32 -18.63
C HIS A 93 -2.94 -10.03 -18.33
N GLU A 94 -2.92 -11.22 -17.74
CA GLU A 94 -4.11 -12.04 -17.54
C GLU A 94 -4.32 -12.41 -16.07
N ASN A 95 -5.29 -11.75 -15.45
CA ASN A 95 -5.82 -11.98 -14.10
C ASN A 95 -4.85 -11.79 -12.92
N THR A 96 -5.04 -10.67 -12.20
CA THR A 96 -4.49 -10.49 -10.85
C THR A 96 -5.08 -11.52 -9.90
N ASP A 97 -4.29 -12.53 -9.52
CA ASP A 97 -4.63 -13.41 -8.40
C ASP A 97 -4.61 -12.60 -7.10
N ILE A 98 -5.79 -12.42 -6.49
CA ILE A 98 -5.98 -11.63 -5.27
C ILE A 98 -5.15 -12.18 -4.11
N VAL A 99 -5.00 -13.50 -4.00
CA VAL A 99 -4.23 -14.11 -2.92
C VAL A 99 -2.75 -13.77 -3.08
N ALA A 100 -2.20 -13.96 -4.28
CA ALA A 100 -0.82 -13.59 -4.59
C ALA A 100 -0.58 -12.08 -4.47
N ALA A 101 -1.56 -11.26 -4.85
CA ALA A 101 -1.49 -9.81 -4.71
C ALA A 101 -1.41 -9.37 -3.24
N LEU A 102 -2.23 -9.96 -2.37
CA LEU A 102 -2.18 -9.70 -0.93
C LEU A 102 -0.84 -10.15 -0.34
N GLU A 103 -0.35 -11.35 -0.67
CA GLU A 103 0.94 -11.84 -0.20
C GLU A 103 2.08 -10.93 -0.65
N SER A 104 2.12 -10.58 -1.93
CA SER A 104 3.13 -9.69 -2.51
C SER A 104 3.13 -8.32 -1.86
N ALA A 105 1.96 -7.75 -1.56
CA ALA A 105 1.86 -6.46 -0.87
C ALA A 105 2.44 -6.49 0.55
N PHE A 106 2.17 -7.55 1.33
CA PHE A 106 2.75 -7.71 2.67
C PHE A 106 4.27 -7.85 2.59
N VAL A 107 4.77 -8.73 1.72
CA VAL A 107 6.21 -8.99 1.56
C VAL A 107 6.94 -7.75 1.05
N LYS A 108 6.38 -7.04 0.08
CA LYS A 108 7.00 -5.84 -0.49
C LYS A 108 7.11 -4.73 0.56
N LEU A 109 6.03 -4.45 1.31
CA LEU A 109 6.08 -3.42 2.34
C LEU A 109 7.11 -3.76 3.43
N ASP A 110 7.15 -5.01 3.87
CA ASP A 110 8.11 -5.45 4.89
C ASP A 110 9.57 -5.28 4.42
N ARG A 111 9.84 -5.66 3.16
CA ARG A 111 11.15 -5.44 2.53
C ARG A 111 11.51 -3.95 2.42
N ASP A 112 10.55 -3.11 2.08
CA ASP A 112 10.79 -1.67 1.96
C ASP A 112 11.03 -1.05 3.33
N ILE A 113 10.26 -1.40 4.36
CA ILE A 113 10.51 -0.98 5.76
C ILE A 113 11.92 -1.38 6.20
N CYS A 114 12.36 -2.61 5.89
CA CYS A 114 13.72 -3.05 6.18
C CYS A 114 14.77 -2.22 5.42
N ALA A 115 14.57 -1.99 4.12
CA ALA A 115 15.50 -1.26 3.28
C ALA A 115 15.65 0.22 3.69
N GLU A 116 14.57 0.84 4.18
CA GLU A 116 14.55 2.22 4.67
C GLU A 116 15.49 2.45 5.85
N ALA A 117 15.69 1.44 6.69
CA ALA A 117 16.57 1.52 7.86
C ALA A 117 18.06 1.29 7.50
N ILE A 118 18.38 0.85 6.28
CA ILE A 118 19.76 0.57 5.87
C ILE A 118 20.40 1.87 5.33
N PRO A 119 21.50 2.36 5.92
CA PRO A 119 22.18 3.56 5.44
C PRO A 119 22.92 3.29 4.11
N VAL A 120 22.73 4.17 3.12
CA VAL A 120 23.28 4.02 1.76
C VAL A 120 24.77 4.36 1.67
N GLU A 121 25.26 5.37 2.41
CA GLU A 121 26.61 5.94 2.22
C GLU A 121 27.40 6.14 3.53
N THR A 122 27.17 5.26 4.51
CA THR A 122 28.01 5.08 5.73
C THR A 122 27.97 6.11 6.85
N GLN A 123 27.27 7.25 6.77
CA GLN A 123 27.48 8.26 7.83
C GLN A 123 26.50 8.33 9.00
N HIS A 124 25.22 8.00 8.92
CA HIS A 124 24.36 7.93 10.12
C HIS A 124 23.17 7.00 9.89
N VAL A 125 22.80 6.21 10.90
CA VAL A 125 21.54 5.45 10.92
C VAL A 125 20.43 6.40 11.35
N ASP A 126 19.32 6.41 10.62
CA ASP A 126 18.12 7.14 11.04
C ASP A 126 17.41 6.36 12.15
N GLU A 127 17.43 6.89 13.37
CA GLU A 127 16.85 6.23 14.54
C GLU A 127 15.33 6.00 14.40
N ASP A 128 14.59 6.92 13.77
CA ASP A 128 13.14 6.75 13.56
C ASP A 128 12.87 5.57 12.62
N LEU A 129 13.63 5.47 11.52
CA LEU A 129 13.48 4.38 10.55
C LEU A 129 13.94 3.04 11.14
N LEU A 130 15.02 3.03 11.92
CA LEU A 130 15.47 1.83 12.63
C LEU A 130 14.45 1.37 13.67
N GLN A 131 13.86 2.29 14.44
CA GLN A 131 12.79 1.96 15.38
C GLN A 131 11.57 1.38 14.65
N ILE A 132 11.18 1.94 13.50
CA ILE A 132 10.05 1.40 12.71
C ILE A 132 10.36 0.00 12.19
N CYS A 133 11.57 -0.22 11.68
CA CYS A 133 11.99 -1.53 11.16
C CYS A 133 12.06 -2.61 12.25
N THR A 134 12.44 -2.23 13.48
CA THR A 134 12.59 -3.17 14.60
C THR A 134 11.29 -3.34 15.41
N ALA A 135 10.38 -2.37 15.35
CA ALA A 135 9.07 -2.45 15.97
C ALA A 135 8.16 -3.41 15.18
N GLY A 136 8.10 -4.67 15.59
CA GLY A 136 7.18 -5.65 15.02
C GLY A 136 5.71 -5.23 15.15
N SER A 137 4.86 -5.68 14.22
CA SER A 137 3.42 -5.44 14.23
C SER A 137 2.65 -6.60 13.61
N CYS A 138 1.51 -6.96 14.21
CA CYS A 138 0.57 -7.91 13.63
C CYS A 138 -0.35 -7.19 12.64
N ALA A 139 -0.73 -7.86 11.55
CA ALA A 139 -1.63 -7.31 10.54
C ALA A 139 -2.71 -8.33 10.15
N CYS A 140 -3.98 -7.97 10.33
CA CYS A 140 -5.13 -8.75 9.90
C CYS A 140 -5.99 -7.86 8.99
N VAL A 141 -6.03 -8.19 7.70
CA VAL A 141 -6.71 -7.42 6.65
C VAL A 141 -7.85 -8.25 6.08
N ALA A 142 -9.04 -7.64 6.03
CA ALA A 142 -10.18 -8.18 5.30
C ALA A 142 -10.37 -7.40 4.00
N LEU A 143 -10.33 -8.10 2.87
CA LEU A 143 -10.67 -7.56 1.55
C LEU A 143 -12.00 -8.16 1.12
N VAL A 144 -12.97 -7.29 0.89
CA VAL A 144 -14.26 -7.67 0.29
C VAL A 144 -14.20 -7.25 -1.18
N LYS A 145 -14.34 -8.21 -2.09
CA LYS A 145 -14.43 -7.96 -3.52
C LYS A 145 -15.59 -8.77 -4.08
N ASP A 146 -16.59 -8.06 -4.59
CA ASP A 146 -17.85 -8.64 -5.03
C ASP A 146 -18.48 -9.49 -3.91
N ASP A 147 -18.73 -10.78 -4.15
CA ASP A 147 -19.28 -11.73 -3.18
C ASP A 147 -18.20 -12.50 -2.39
N ASP A 148 -16.92 -12.27 -2.69
CA ASP A 148 -15.79 -12.96 -2.08
C ASP A 148 -15.16 -12.15 -0.93
N LEU A 149 -14.91 -12.83 0.19
CA LEU A 149 -14.21 -12.29 1.35
C LEU A 149 -12.84 -12.97 1.49
N TYR A 150 -11.78 -12.17 1.37
CA TYR A 150 -10.40 -12.59 1.58
C TYR A 150 -9.89 -12.08 2.92
N ILE A 151 -9.24 -12.95 3.69
CA ILE A 151 -8.57 -12.58 4.95
C ILE A 151 -7.08 -12.84 4.81
N ALA A 152 -6.27 -11.79 4.85
CA ALA A 152 -4.81 -11.88 4.95
C ALA A 152 -4.40 -11.60 6.39
N ASN A 153 -3.75 -12.56 7.05
CA ASN A 153 -3.35 -12.46 8.45
C ASN A 153 -1.87 -12.78 8.64
N CYS A 154 -1.15 -11.90 9.31
CA CYS A 154 0.22 -12.06 9.75
C CYS A 154 0.30 -11.75 11.26
N GLY A 155 0.68 -12.75 12.06
CA GLY A 155 0.73 -12.65 13.52
C GLY A 155 -0.45 -13.32 14.23
N ASP A 156 -0.72 -12.90 15.47
CA ASP A 156 -1.67 -13.52 16.40
C ASP A 156 -3.07 -12.87 16.40
N ALA A 157 -3.28 -11.86 15.56
CA ALA A 157 -4.59 -11.27 15.30
C ALA A 157 -5.55 -12.29 14.64
N ARG A 158 -6.86 -12.07 14.79
CA ARG A 158 -7.90 -12.96 14.25
C ARG A 158 -9.09 -12.19 13.68
N ALA A 159 -9.57 -12.65 12.53
CA ALA A 159 -10.86 -12.26 11.97
C ALA A 159 -11.94 -13.29 12.33
N ILE A 160 -13.14 -12.82 12.66
CA ILE A 160 -14.28 -13.68 13.01
C ILE A 160 -15.47 -13.28 12.13
N LEU A 161 -16.03 -14.26 11.40
CA LEU A 161 -17.24 -14.07 10.62
C LEU A 161 -18.47 -14.53 11.42
N GLY A 162 -19.27 -13.57 11.87
CA GLY A 162 -20.56 -13.85 12.49
C GLY A 162 -21.59 -14.26 11.45
N LYS A 163 -22.25 -15.42 11.63
CA LYS A 163 -23.37 -15.86 10.79
C LYS A 163 -24.66 -15.86 11.59
N LEU A 164 -25.67 -15.10 11.14
CA LEU A 164 -27.01 -15.20 11.71
C LEU A 164 -27.63 -16.54 11.29
N LYS A 165 -28.02 -17.35 12.27
CA LYS A 165 -28.87 -18.51 12.04
C LYS A 165 -30.32 -18.06 12.19
N LEU A 166 -31.01 -17.81 11.08
CA LEU A 166 -32.44 -17.51 11.14
C LEU A 166 -33.20 -18.77 11.58
N ALA A 167 -33.92 -18.67 12.68
CA ALA A 167 -34.81 -19.73 13.14
C ALA A 167 -36.12 -19.68 12.35
N TYR A 168 -36.11 -20.12 11.08
CA TYR A 168 -37.22 -20.78 10.37
C TYR A 168 -36.85 -21.01 8.89
N GLY A 169 -36.58 -22.26 8.51
CA GLY A 169 -36.92 -22.86 7.21
C GLY A 169 -36.50 -22.23 5.88
N ARG A 170 -35.66 -21.18 5.82
CA ARG A 170 -35.12 -20.66 4.55
C ARG A 170 -33.62 -20.49 4.64
N ASP A 171 -32.91 -21.44 4.04
CA ASP A 171 -31.47 -21.36 3.86
C ASP A 171 -31.13 -20.22 2.89
N LEU A 172 -30.45 -19.19 3.39
CA LEU A 172 -29.72 -18.25 2.56
C LEU A 172 -28.44 -18.94 2.11
N ASN A 173 -28.41 -19.31 0.82
CA ASN A 173 -27.23 -19.86 0.15
C ASN A 173 -26.11 -18.80 0.12
N PHE A 174 -25.26 -18.77 1.15
CA PHE A 174 -23.93 -18.16 1.02
C PHE A 174 -23.01 -19.19 0.38
N PHE A 175 -22.69 -18.97 -0.90
CA PHE A 175 -21.81 -19.82 -1.69
C PHE A 175 -20.35 -19.58 -1.24
N GLY A 176 -19.83 -20.45 -0.39
CA GLY A 176 -18.40 -20.52 -0.06
C GLY A 176 -17.87 -21.89 -0.45
N LYS A 177 -17.16 -21.99 -1.58
CA LYS A 177 -16.49 -23.24 -1.99
C LYS A 177 -15.32 -23.52 -1.04
N ARG A 178 -15.48 -24.51 -0.17
CA ARG A 178 -14.38 -25.07 0.62
C ARG A 178 -13.56 -26.01 -0.26
N LYS A 179 -12.39 -25.59 -0.74
CA LYS A 179 -11.38 -26.52 -1.26
C LYS A 179 -10.70 -27.16 -0.04
N LYS A 180 -10.91 -28.46 0.15
CA LYS A 180 -10.12 -29.27 1.11
C LYS A 180 -8.88 -29.76 0.36
N ASN A 181 -7.70 -29.43 0.87
CA ASN A 181 -6.49 -30.22 0.63
C ASN A 181 -6.46 -31.36 1.62
#